data_AF-X0YDY2-F1
#
_entry.id   AF-X0YDY2-F1
#
_cell.length_a   1.000
_cell.length_b   1.000
_cell.length_c   1.000
_cell.angle_alpha   90.00
_cell.angle_beta   90.00
_cell.angle_gamma   90.00
#
_symmetry.space_group_name_H-M   'P 1'
#
loop_
_entity.id
_entity.type
_entity.pdbx_description
1 polymer ?
#
loop_
_entity_poly.entity_id
_entity_poly.type
_entity_poly.pdbx_seq_one_letter_code
_entity_poly.pdbx_strand_id
1 'polypeptide(L)'
;TDARKALEQADEIFCVGYSLPVTDLTMKLFLQSVARPKKVIIVNKEDPASKAGRELVKRYREAFPEPIKVDGQSLSGSDAVERMVEYISSGHYK
;
A
#
# COMPACT_ATOMS: atom_id res chain seq x y z
N THR A 1 -3.06 2.57 21.74
CA THR A 1 -2.57 1.50 20.86
C THR A 1 -1.70 2.15 19.80
N ASP A 2 -0.40 1.89 19.85
CA ASP A 2 0.61 2.69 19.15
C ASP A 2 0.55 2.56 17.62
N ALA A 3 0.07 1.43 17.11
CA ALA A 3 -0.14 1.21 15.68
C ALA A 3 -1.14 2.19 15.05
N ARG A 4 -2.23 2.51 15.74
CA ARG A 4 -3.23 3.47 15.25
C ARG A 4 -2.63 4.88 15.16
N LYS A 5 -1.92 5.31 16.21
CA LYS A 5 -1.26 6.62 16.24
C LYS A 5 -0.21 6.74 15.13
N ALA A 6 0.57 5.68 14.89
CA ALA A 6 1.53 5.65 13.79
C ALA A 6 0.85 5.82 12.43
N LEU A 7 -0.28 5.15 12.19
CA LEU A 7 -1.05 5.30 10.94
C LEU A 7 -1.68 6.69 10.77
N GLU A 8 -2.16 7.28 11.86
CA GLU A 8 -2.75 8.63 11.84
C GLU A 8 -1.69 9.73 11.60
N GLN A 9 -0.43 9.48 11.96
CA GLN A 9 0.69 10.41 11.81
C GLN A 9 1.53 10.18 10.54
N ALA A 10 1.34 9.04 9.86
CA ALA A 10 2.13 8.70 8.69
C ALA A 10 1.75 9.55 7.48
N ASP A 11 2.73 10.25 6.91
CA ASP A 11 2.58 10.91 5.62
C ASP A 11 2.49 9.89 4.48
N GLU A 12 3.17 8.75 4.61
CA GLU A 12 3.21 7.68 3.62
C GLU A 12 3.06 6.30 4.26
N ILE A 13 2.33 5.41 3.58
CA ILE A 13 2.09 4.03 4.04
C ILE A 13 2.53 3.05 2.96
N PHE A 14 3.36 2.08 3.35
CA PHE A 14 3.76 0.97 2.51
C PHE A 14 2.90 -0.27 2.83
N CYS A 15 2.18 -0.78 1.85
CA CYS A 15 1.35 -1.98 1.96
C CYS A 15 2.06 -3.16 1.29
N VAL A 16 2.77 -3.96 2.09
CA VAL A 16 3.67 -5.03 1.61
C VAL A 16 2.97 -6.38 1.61
N GLY A 17 2.95 -7.07 0.46
CA GLY A 17 2.46 -8.44 0.31
C GLY A 17 0.95 -8.63 0.49
N TYR A 18 0.23 -7.60 0.95
CA TYR A 18 -1.19 -7.69 1.25
C TYR A 18 -2.05 -7.51 0.00
N SER A 19 -2.88 -8.50 -0.31
CA SER A 19 -3.69 -8.57 -1.53
C SER A 19 -5.05 -7.85 -1.43
N LEU A 20 -5.40 -7.31 -0.25
CA LEU A 20 -6.66 -6.62 0.07
C LEU A 20 -7.86 -7.23 -0.68
N PRO A 21 -8.32 -8.44 -0.30
CA PRO A 21 -9.43 -9.10 -0.98
C PRO A 21 -10.71 -8.26 -0.93
N VAL A 22 -11.55 -8.35 -1.96
CA VAL A 22 -12.85 -7.62 -2.01
C VAL A 22 -13.73 -7.96 -0.80
N THR A 23 -13.63 -9.18 -0.29
CA THR A 23 -14.40 -9.67 0.85
C THR A 23 -13.88 -9.17 2.19
N ASP A 24 -12.69 -8.57 2.25
CA ASP A 24 -12.10 -8.06 3.47
C ASP A 24 -12.59 -6.64 3.80
N LEU A 25 -13.87 -6.58 4.15
CA LEU A 25 -14.55 -5.35 4.55
C LEU A 25 -13.97 -4.76 5.83
N THR A 26 -13.50 -5.61 6.75
CA THR A 26 -12.94 -5.17 8.03
C THR A 26 -11.69 -4.34 7.84
N MET A 27 -10.73 -4.81 7.03
CA MET A 27 -9.52 -4.03 6.76
C MET A 27 -9.84 -2.75 5.98
N LYS A 28 -10.75 -2.82 5.01
CA LYS A 28 -11.18 -1.64 4.24
C LYS A 28 -11.75 -0.56 5.15
N LEU A 29 -12.67 -0.90 6.04
CA LEU A 29 -13.26 0.04 7.00
C LEU A 29 -12.23 0.55 8.00
N PHE A 30 -11.33 -0.32 8.47
CA PHE A 30 -10.24 0.07 9.36
C PHE A 30 -9.37 1.15 8.70
N LEU A 31 -8.83 0.89 7.51
CA LEU A 31 -7.97 1.82 6.77
C LEU A 31 -8.68 3.16 6.50
N GLN A 32 -9.95 3.13 6.11
CA GLN A 32 -10.77 4.33 5.92
C GLN A 32 -10.97 5.14 7.21
N SER A 33 -10.99 4.48 8.37
CA SER A 33 -11.28 5.12 9.66
C SER A 33 -10.04 5.66 10.39
N VAL A 34 -8.86 5.13 10.11
CA VAL A 34 -7.63 5.44 10.88
C VAL A 34 -6.53 6.13 10.08
N ALA A 35 -6.55 6.08 8.76
CA ALA A 35 -5.41 6.52 7.96
C ALA A 35 -5.80 7.62 6.98
N ARG A 36 -5.05 8.72 6.99
CA ARG A 36 -5.12 9.79 5.98
C ARG A 36 -3.73 10.17 5.47
N PRO A 37 -2.94 9.21 4.96
CA PRO A 37 -1.64 9.53 4.41
C PRO A 37 -1.78 10.38 3.15
N LYS A 38 -0.71 11.08 2.77
CA LYS A 38 -0.62 11.74 1.47
C LYS A 38 -0.42 10.71 0.35
N LYS A 39 0.25 9.59 0.66
CA LYS A 39 0.60 8.56 -0.32
C LYS A 39 0.53 7.14 0.25
N VAL A 40 0.04 6.22 -0.56
CA VAL A 40 0.04 4.78 -0.29
C VAL A 40 0.82 4.08 -1.40
N ILE A 41 1.78 3.25 -1.01
CA ILE A 41 2.64 2.49 -1.92
C ILE A 41 2.35 1.00 -1.73
N ILE A 42 1.80 0.37 -2.75
CA ILE A 42 1.49 -1.06 -2.74
C ILE A 42 2.72 -1.80 -3.22
N VAL A 43 3.30 -2.62 -2.36
CA VAL A 43 4.44 -3.47 -2.69
C VAL A 43 3.94 -4.90 -2.81
N ASN A 44 3.84 -5.40 -4.03
CA ASN A 44 3.34 -6.76 -4.28
C ASN A 44 4.11 -7.45 -5.42
N LYS A 45 3.94 -8.76 -5.58
CA LYS A 45 4.55 -9.53 -6.67
C LYS A 45 3.98 -9.15 -8.03
N GLU A 46 2.70 -8.78 -8.06
CA GLU A 46 1.98 -8.47 -9.31
C GLU A 46 2.46 -7.14 -9.90
N ASP A 47 2.84 -7.15 -11.17
CA ASP A 47 3.11 -5.93 -11.94
C ASP A 47 1.89 -4.98 -11.91
N PRO A 48 2.01 -3.72 -11.46
CA PRO A 48 0.93 -2.72 -11.54
C PRO A 48 0.33 -2.54 -12.94
N ALA A 49 1.11 -2.81 -13.99
CA ALA A 49 0.66 -2.79 -15.38
C ALA A 49 -0.02 -4.10 -15.83
N SER A 50 -0.03 -5.15 -15.00
CA SER A 50 -0.82 -6.36 -15.26
C SER A 50 -2.30 -6.18 -14.90
N LYS A 51 -3.16 -7.09 -15.38
CA LYS A 51 -4.59 -7.10 -14.99
C LYS A 51 -4.76 -7.27 -13.48
N ALA A 52 -3.98 -8.15 -12.86
CA ALA A 52 -4.06 -8.43 -11.43
C ALA A 52 -3.56 -7.24 -10.59
N GLY A 53 -2.45 -6.61 -11.00
CA GLY A 53 -1.93 -5.41 -10.34
C GLY A 53 -2.87 -4.22 -10.44
N ARG A 54 -3.48 -3.96 -11.61
CA ARG A 54 -4.49 -2.90 -11.75
C ARG A 54 -5.70 -3.10 -10.85
N GLU A 55 -6.18 -4.34 -10.74
CA GLU A 55 -7.31 -4.67 -9.86
C GLU A 55 -6.94 -4.47 -8.38
N LEU A 56 -5.71 -4.84 -7.99
CA LEU A 56 -5.20 -4.58 -6.65
C LEU A 56 -5.14 -3.08 -6.35
N VAL A 57 -4.53 -2.28 -7.24
CA VAL A 57 -4.44 -0.81 -7.11
C VAL A 57 -5.83 -0.20 -6.97
N LYS A 58 -6.80 -0.68 -7.76
CA LYS A 58 -8.19 -0.22 -7.67
C LYS A 58 -8.79 -0.46 -6.28
N ARG A 59 -8.60 -1.65 -5.70
CA ARG A 59 -9.13 -1.97 -4.35
C ARG A 59 -8.54 -1.05 -3.28
N TYR A 60 -7.24 -0.75 -3.36
CA TYR A 60 -6.61 0.19 -2.45
C TYR A 60 -7.12 1.62 -2.63
N ARG A 61 -7.38 2.08 -3.87
CA ARG A 61 -8.02 3.39 -4.12
C ARG A 61 -9.41 3.49 -3.51
N GLU A 62 -10.16 2.39 -3.49
CA GLU A 62 -11.47 2.37 -2.82
C GLU A 62 -11.34 2.38 -1.28
N ALA A 63 -10.25 1.84 -0.73
CA ALA A 63 -9.94 1.89 0.70
C ALA A 63 -9.35 3.23 1.14
N PHE A 64 -8.70 3.96 0.23
CA PHE A 64 -8.09 5.28 0.45
C PHE A 64 -8.64 6.27 -0.58
N PRO A 65 -9.86 6.80 -0.39
CA PRO A 65 -10.46 7.74 -1.33
C PRO A 65 -9.66 9.05 -1.42
N GLU A 66 -9.86 9.78 -2.52
CA GLU A 66 -9.22 11.09 -2.79
C GLU A 66 -9.24 12.02 -1.56
N PRO A 67 -8.16 12.80 -1.31
CA PRO A 67 -7.06 13.16 -2.22
C PRO A 67 -5.81 12.25 -2.14
N ILE A 68 -5.93 11.04 -1.59
CA ILE A 68 -4.79 10.16 -1.31
C ILE A 68 -4.22 9.58 -2.61
N LYS A 69 -2.92 9.76 -2.86
CA LYS A 69 -2.24 9.13 -4.00
C LYS A 69 -1.98 7.65 -3.72
N VAL A 70 -2.42 6.77 -4.61
CA VAL A 70 -2.17 5.33 -4.53
C VAL A 70 -1.36 4.86 -5.72
N ASP A 71 -0.12 4.46 -5.44
CA ASP A 71 0.85 3.97 -6.43
C ASP A 71 1.14 2.49 -6.19
N GLY A 72 1.29 1.73 -7.28
CA GLY A 72 1.71 0.34 -7.25
C GLY A 72 3.19 0.21 -7.58
N GLN A 73 3.89 -0.65 -6.86
CA GLN A 73 5.23 -1.11 -7.20
C GLN A 73 5.22 -2.64 -7.23
N SER A 74 5.72 -3.20 -8.34
CA SER A 74 6.07 -4.61 -8.37
C SER A 74 7.52 -4.78 -7.98
N LEU A 75 7.75 -5.62 -6.99
CA LEU A 75 9.08 -6.08 -6.65
C LEU A 75 9.19 -7.51 -7.20
N SER A 76 9.99 -7.66 -8.25
CA SER A 76 10.35 -8.97 -8.78
C SER A 76 11.35 -9.63 -7.82
N GLY A 77 10.94 -10.74 -7.18
CA GLY A 77 11.73 -11.45 -6.17
C GLY A 77 10.86 -12.19 -5.16
N SER A 78 11.49 -13.07 -4.37
CA SER A 78 10.80 -13.92 -3.40
C SER A 78 10.43 -13.23 -2.08
N ASP A 79 11.06 -12.10 -1.74
CA ASP A 79 10.84 -11.39 -0.48
C ASP A 79 10.44 -9.92 -0.71
N ALA A 80 9.18 -9.59 -0.40
CA ALA A 80 8.62 -8.25 -0.58
C ALA A 80 9.13 -7.24 0.47
N VAL A 81 9.57 -7.72 1.65
CA VAL A 81 10.10 -6.87 2.72
C VAL A 81 11.54 -6.47 2.42
N GLU A 82 12.39 -7.42 2.04
CA GLU A 82 13.78 -7.16 1.67
C GLU A 82 13.87 -6.12 0.55
N ARG A 83 13.02 -6.28 -0.47
CA ARG A 83 12.95 -5.34 -1.60
C ARG A 83 12.40 -3.96 -1.20
N MET A 84 11.47 -3.89 -0.24
CA MET A 84 11.03 -2.60 0.31
C MET A 84 12.20 -1.90 1.01
N VAL A 85 12.99 -2.64 1.79
CA VAL A 85 14.18 -2.11 2.45
C VAL A 85 15.19 -1.61 1.41
N GLU A 86 15.43 -2.35 0.33
CA GLU A 86 16.27 -1.88 -0.79
C GLU A 86 15.72 -0.61 -1.44
N TYR A 87 14.42 -0.54 -1.71
CA TYR A 87 13.78 0.65 -2.29
C TYR A 87 13.95 1.89 -1.41
N ILE A 88 13.73 1.75 -0.09
CA ILE A 88 13.95 2.84 0.87
C ILE A 88 15.43 3.22 0.95
N SER A 89 16.33 2.22 0.98
CA SER A 89 17.77 2.44 1.17
C SER A 89 18.47 3.00 -0.06
N SER A 90 17.95 2.73 -1.26
CA SER A 90 18.56 3.13 -2.54
C SER A 90 18.35 4.60 -2.91
N GLY A 91 17.61 5.38 -2.10
CA GLY A 91 17.41 6.80 -2.34
C GLY A 91 16.60 7.15 -3.59
N HIS A 92 15.99 6.15 -4.24
CA HIS A 92 14.95 6.34 -5.26
C HIS A 92 13.65 6.96 -4.69
N TYR A 93 13.64 7.19 -3.37
CA TYR A 93 12.68 7.99 -2.63
C TYR A 93 13.22 9.43 -2.52
N LYS A 94 13.06 10.22 -3.58
CA LYS A 94 13.11 11.69 -3.56
C LYS A 94 11.96 12.25 -4.37
#